data_AF-A0A1U8AHH5-F1
#
_entry.id   AF-A0A1U8AHH5-F1
#
_cell.length_a   1.000
_cell.length_b   1.000
_cell.length_c   1.000
_cell.angle_alpha   90.00
_cell.angle_beta   90.00
_cell.angle_gamma   90.00
#
_symmetry.space_group_name_H-M   'P 1'
#
loop_
_entity.id
_entity.type
_entity.pdbx_description
1 polymer ?
#
loop_
_entity_poly.entity_id
_entity_poly.type
_entity_poly.pdbx_seq_one_letter_code
_entity_poly.pdbx_strand_id
1 'polypeptide(L)'
;MVTLACKLKLPNSDPSLEVTSLLFEPLSNSLALMHSDSSILLTSSPSLFSPSLSFSFPHQTLIPPNSTSACFLRLLPNPNSTDGRVLFVVAGPHNGGSSILLRFWILGKNQRFAKARVNCTQKSLDCGHRLGVVVDLSHGFSVKLSGSVNVFALHSISARKIWVFAAKTVGDADDGLGVNLMKCAIIDCTMPICSITVSFGFLLLGENNGVRVFPLRPLVKGRPSRQRELARRREHYQSGGLNGDVLKTGELHLQNEMIQTTNGSNDLSSTSVTYSKHGISDRNGKIAGLEGTSEIFANGYTIKTEVHRVSEKTRTLKLRQDACEGGSCFIAFKSLEVQSPQPMTVALLSLKAVSIHALSSKKFLVLDSAGDLHLLILYNVLGSEINGHMKHFNHTMKVQMLAVLPDISMRTQIVWVSDGYHSVHIISVSDMDIPINENGKADGIEKPIQISAIQAIFASEKIQDIALLAANAILILGQGTMYAYAVS
;
A
#
# COMPACT_ATOMS: atom_id res chain seq x y z
N MET A 1 11.16 -32.22 -3.25
CA MET A 1 12.56 -32.61 -2.95
C MET A 1 13.47 -31.42 -3.26
N VAL A 2 14.58 -31.20 -2.55
CA VAL A 2 15.55 -30.16 -2.95
C VAL A 2 16.23 -30.61 -4.24
N THR A 3 16.10 -29.82 -5.30
CA THR A 3 16.67 -30.10 -6.63
C THR A 3 17.99 -29.36 -6.86
N LEU A 4 18.18 -28.21 -6.20
CA LEU A 4 19.41 -27.44 -6.26
C LEU A 4 19.63 -26.68 -4.94
N ALA A 5 20.84 -26.70 -4.42
CA ALA A 5 21.28 -25.88 -3.29
C ALA A 5 22.63 -25.27 -3.62
N CYS A 6 22.81 -23.97 -3.39
CA CYS A 6 24.02 -23.26 -3.79
C CYS A 6 24.41 -22.15 -2.79
N LYS A 7 25.65 -22.18 -2.30
CA LYS A 7 26.20 -21.23 -1.31
C LYS A 7 26.74 -19.99 -2.02
N LEU A 8 26.10 -18.85 -1.81
CA LEU A 8 26.51 -17.57 -2.37
C LEU A 8 27.77 -17.05 -1.68
N LYS A 9 28.76 -16.66 -2.48
CA LYS A 9 29.86 -15.80 -2.02
C LYS A 9 29.39 -14.36 -2.14
N LEU A 10 29.39 -13.63 -1.03
CA LEU A 10 29.00 -12.23 -1.01
C LEU A 10 30.00 -11.39 -1.83
N PRO A 11 29.53 -10.57 -2.79
CA PRO A 11 30.38 -9.61 -3.48
C PRO A 11 30.81 -8.49 -2.51
N ASN A 12 32.08 -8.12 -2.56
CA ASN A 12 32.82 -7.35 -1.55
C ASN A 12 33.08 -8.12 -0.24
N SER A 13 34.16 -8.91 -0.24
CA SER A 13 34.72 -9.56 0.93
C SER A 13 35.56 -8.60 1.79
N ASP A 14 34.97 -7.49 2.24
CA ASP A 14 35.48 -6.82 3.44
C ASP A 14 34.88 -7.57 4.64
N PRO A 15 35.68 -8.29 5.45
CA PRO A 15 35.16 -9.13 6.52
C PRO A 15 34.43 -8.36 7.63
N SER A 16 34.46 -7.01 7.62
CA SER A 16 33.69 -6.16 8.54
C SER A 16 32.26 -5.83 8.08
N LEU A 17 31.93 -6.04 6.80
CA LEU A 17 30.64 -5.67 6.21
C LEU A 17 29.70 -6.89 6.09
N GLU A 18 28.98 -7.16 7.18
CA GLU A 18 27.92 -8.16 7.21
C GLU A 18 26.66 -7.69 6.46
N VAL A 19 25.99 -8.59 5.74
CA VAL A 19 24.66 -8.35 5.17
C VAL A 19 23.62 -8.53 6.27
N THR A 20 22.79 -7.53 6.50
CA THR A 20 21.80 -7.49 7.61
C THR A 20 20.36 -7.74 7.16
N SER A 21 20.06 -7.50 5.88
CA SER A 21 18.76 -7.82 5.27
C SER A 21 18.89 -7.88 3.75
N LEU A 22 17.89 -8.47 3.10
CA LEU A 22 17.83 -8.57 1.64
C LEU A 22 16.44 -8.22 1.10
N LEU A 23 16.39 -7.74 -0.14
CA LEU A 23 15.16 -7.48 -0.87
C LEU A 23 15.30 -8.05 -2.29
N PHE A 24 14.29 -8.77 -2.76
CA PHE A 24 14.28 -9.35 -4.09
C PHE A 24 13.00 -8.97 -4.84
N GLU A 25 13.14 -8.51 -6.09
CA GLU A 25 12.03 -8.27 -7.01
C GLU A 25 12.04 -9.33 -8.12
N PRO A 26 11.12 -10.31 -8.07
CA PRO A 26 11.17 -11.48 -8.95
C PRO A 26 10.94 -11.16 -10.42
N LEU A 27 10.13 -10.15 -10.76
CA LEU A 27 9.79 -9.86 -12.17
C LEU A 27 10.95 -9.25 -12.96
N SER A 28 11.94 -8.66 -12.27
CA SER A 28 13.17 -8.13 -12.88
C SER A 28 14.42 -8.87 -12.45
N ASN A 29 14.27 -9.97 -11.69
CA ASN A 29 15.37 -10.69 -11.04
C ASN A 29 16.39 -9.70 -10.41
N SER A 30 15.89 -8.76 -9.60
CA SER A 30 16.73 -7.72 -8.99
C SER A 30 16.87 -7.95 -7.49
N LEU A 31 18.09 -7.89 -6.99
CA LEU A 31 18.44 -8.17 -5.60
C LEU A 31 19.12 -6.94 -5.00
N ALA A 32 18.70 -6.55 -3.80
CA ALA A 32 19.35 -5.54 -2.99
C ALA A 32 19.79 -6.17 -1.67
N LEU A 33 21.05 -5.98 -1.29
CA LEU A 33 21.63 -6.45 -0.03
C LEU A 33 21.97 -5.23 0.81
N MET A 34 21.43 -5.14 2.03
CA MET A 34 21.75 -4.05 2.96
C MET A 34 22.88 -4.51 3.87
N HIS A 35 23.93 -3.68 3.99
CA HIS A 35 25.09 -3.97 4.83
C HIS A 35 24.96 -3.31 6.21
N SER A 36 25.77 -3.77 7.17
CA SER A 36 25.83 -3.24 8.55
C SER A 36 26.15 -1.75 8.62
N ASP A 37 26.89 -1.19 7.66
CA ASP A 37 27.19 0.24 7.52
C ASP A 37 26.04 1.07 6.91
N SER A 38 24.86 0.46 6.68
CA SER A 38 23.72 1.08 6.00
C SER A 38 23.98 1.47 4.53
N SER A 39 25.03 0.92 3.89
CA SER A 39 25.12 0.87 2.42
C SER A 39 24.20 -0.21 1.86
N ILE A 40 23.86 -0.11 0.58
CA ILE A 40 23.08 -1.14 -0.12
C ILE A 40 23.81 -1.52 -1.40
N LEU A 41 24.12 -2.80 -1.57
CA LEU A 41 24.56 -3.33 -2.85
C LEU A 41 23.36 -3.75 -3.67
N LEU A 42 23.12 -3.07 -4.79
CA LEU A 42 22.04 -3.34 -5.72
C LEU A 42 22.58 -4.07 -6.95
N THR A 43 21.99 -5.20 -7.31
CA THR A 43 22.37 -6.02 -8.46
C THR A 43 21.15 -6.45 -9.26
N SER A 44 21.35 -6.64 -10.56
CA SER A 44 20.31 -7.06 -11.52
C SER A 44 20.74 -8.35 -12.21
N SER A 45 19.76 -9.22 -12.46
CA SER A 45 19.94 -10.56 -13.05
C SER A 45 21.10 -11.38 -12.45
N PRO A 46 21.17 -11.57 -11.11
CA PRO A 46 22.17 -12.45 -10.51
C PRO A 46 22.00 -13.88 -11.05
N SER A 47 23.10 -14.51 -11.44
CA SER A 47 23.09 -15.88 -11.97
C SER A 47 23.01 -16.92 -10.85
N LEU A 48 21.87 -16.98 -10.17
CA LEU A 48 21.69 -17.72 -8.90
C LEU A 48 21.79 -19.25 -9.04
N PHE A 49 21.59 -19.78 -10.25
CA PHE A 49 21.57 -21.21 -10.55
C PHE A 49 22.45 -21.55 -11.77
N SER A 50 23.63 -20.92 -11.88
CA SER A 50 24.60 -21.24 -12.95
C SER A 50 25.23 -22.63 -12.77
N PRO A 51 25.34 -23.47 -13.81
CA PRO A 51 25.96 -24.79 -13.73
C PRO A 51 27.46 -24.76 -13.40
N SER A 52 28.13 -23.61 -13.48
CA SER A 52 29.55 -23.44 -13.16
C SER A 52 29.88 -23.38 -11.66
N LEU A 53 28.88 -23.45 -10.77
CA LEU A 53 29.00 -23.25 -9.30
C LEU A 53 29.66 -21.91 -8.88
N SER A 54 29.88 -21.01 -9.83
CA SER A 54 30.46 -19.68 -9.65
C SER A 54 29.40 -18.61 -9.88
N PHE A 55 28.93 -18.00 -8.80
CA PHE A 55 28.03 -16.86 -8.90
C PHE A 55 28.73 -15.67 -9.54
N SER A 56 28.09 -15.06 -10.52
CA SER A 56 28.47 -13.78 -11.08
C SER A 56 27.41 -12.74 -10.75
N PHE A 57 27.88 -11.58 -10.28
CA PHE A 57 27.09 -10.36 -10.10
C PHE A 57 27.57 -9.36 -11.17
N PRO A 58 27.17 -9.52 -12.44
CA PRO A 58 27.80 -8.81 -13.57
C PRO A 58 27.57 -7.30 -13.50
N HIS A 59 26.51 -6.86 -12.82
CA HIS A 59 25.98 -5.50 -12.84
C HIS A 59 25.62 -5.01 -11.44
N GLN A 60 26.66 -4.71 -10.66
CA GLN A 60 26.54 -4.15 -9.31
C GLN A 60 26.42 -2.62 -9.34
N THR A 61 25.73 -2.08 -8.34
CA THR A 61 25.61 -0.64 -8.08
C THR A 61 25.60 -0.44 -6.57
N LEU A 62 26.68 0.11 -6.03
CA LEU A 62 26.77 0.42 -4.61
C LEU A 62 26.03 1.73 -4.31
N ILE A 63 25.08 1.66 -3.40
CA ILE A 63 24.36 2.80 -2.85
C ILE A 63 25.06 3.18 -1.54
N PRO A 64 25.54 4.43 -1.41
CA PRO A 64 26.33 4.83 -0.25
C PRO A 64 25.52 4.80 1.06
N PRO A 65 26.22 4.77 2.22
CA PRO A 65 25.63 4.76 3.56
C PRO A 65 24.50 5.76 3.84
N ASN A 66 23.92 5.61 5.03
CA ASN A 66 22.68 6.28 5.50
C ASN A 66 21.40 5.78 4.79
N SER A 67 21.32 4.49 4.46
CA SER A 67 20.07 3.85 4.01
C SER A 67 19.36 3.20 5.20
N THR A 68 18.10 3.55 5.46
CA THR A 68 17.35 3.03 6.63
C THR A 68 16.10 2.27 6.25
N SER A 69 15.60 2.45 5.03
CA SER A 69 14.55 1.62 4.44
C SER A 69 14.66 1.69 2.93
N ALA A 70 14.29 0.62 2.24
CA ALA A 70 14.27 0.57 0.78
C ALA A 70 13.11 -0.28 0.26
N CYS A 71 12.70 -0.03 -0.99
CA CYS A 71 11.74 -0.88 -1.68
C CYS A 71 11.95 -0.86 -3.20
N PHE A 72 11.59 -1.94 -3.86
CA PHE A 72 11.37 -1.94 -5.30
C PHE A 72 9.99 -1.34 -5.64
N LEU A 73 9.90 -0.72 -6.81
CA LEU A 73 8.71 -0.11 -7.37
C LEU A 73 8.69 -0.39 -8.88
N ARG A 74 7.65 -1.03 -9.38
CA ARG A 74 7.47 -1.27 -10.82
C ARG A 74 6.73 -0.10 -11.45
N LEU A 75 7.38 0.58 -12.39
CA LEU A 75 6.82 1.65 -13.19
C LEU A 75 6.20 1.07 -14.47
N LEU A 76 4.88 1.11 -14.58
CA LEU A 76 4.14 0.75 -15.79
C LEU A 76 3.63 2.02 -16.50
N PRO A 77 4.03 2.29 -17.77
CA PRO A 77 3.60 3.48 -18.51
C PRO A 77 2.10 3.45 -18.81
N ASN A 78 1.53 2.25 -18.99
CA ASN A 78 0.12 1.97 -19.16
C ASN A 78 -0.23 0.75 -18.27
N PRO A 79 -1.36 0.72 -17.54
CA PRO A 79 -1.79 -0.46 -16.76
C PRO A 79 -1.84 -1.78 -17.57
N ASN A 80 -1.99 -1.70 -18.90
CA ASN A 80 -2.03 -2.87 -19.78
C ASN A 80 -0.66 -3.19 -20.42
N SER A 81 0.39 -2.44 -20.11
CA SER A 81 1.74 -2.69 -20.63
C SER A 81 2.44 -3.76 -19.81
N THR A 82 3.02 -4.75 -20.48
CA THR A 82 3.98 -5.70 -19.89
C THR A 82 5.37 -5.08 -19.78
N ASP A 83 5.75 -4.22 -20.74
CA ASP A 83 6.96 -3.40 -20.66
C ASP A 83 6.82 -2.36 -19.55
N GLY A 84 7.79 -2.35 -18.64
CA GLY A 84 7.80 -1.56 -17.43
C GLY A 84 9.18 -1.56 -16.80
N ARG A 85 9.56 -0.44 -16.21
CA ARG A 85 10.88 -0.25 -15.59
C ARG A 85 10.82 -0.52 -14.09
N VAL A 86 11.91 -1.02 -13.52
CA VAL A 86 12.03 -1.18 -12.07
C VAL A 86 12.81 -0.01 -11.49
N LEU A 87 12.22 0.62 -10.49
CA LEU A 87 12.78 1.71 -9.69
C LEU A 87 13.06 1.18 -8.28
N PHE A 88 14.30 1.30 -7.83
CA PHE A 88 14.69 1.08 -6.45
C PHE A 88 14.67 2.43 -5.71
N VAL A 89 13.92 2.49 -4.61
CA VAL A 89 13.74 3.68 -3.79
C VAL A 89 14.40 3.42 -2.43
N VAL A 90 15.22 4.35 -1.96
CA VAL A 90 15.89 4.29 -0.66
C VAL A 90 15.59 5.54 0.13
N ALA A 91 15.16 5.37 1.38
CA ALA A 91 15.04 6.44 2.37
C ALA A 91 16.26 6.46 3.28
N GLY A 92 16.63 7.67 3.71
CA GLY A 92 17.70 7.91 4.67
C GLY A 92 17.50 9.22 5.44
N PRO A 93 18.16 9.41 6.59
CA PRO A 93 18.14 10.67 7.32
C PRO A 93 18.85 11.78 6.55
N HIS A 94 18.35 13.00 6.67
CA HIS A 94 18.93 14.20 6.07
C HIS A 94 18.87 15.38 7.05
N ASN A 95 19.84 16.29 6.99
CA ASN A 95 20.00 17.40 7.96
C ASN A 95 19.86 16.93 9.42
N GLY A 96 20.68 15.96 9.84
CA GLY A 96 20.61 15.38 11.19
C GLY A 96 19.33 14.59 11.51
N GLY A 97 18.57 14.17 10.48
CA GLY A 97 17.30 13.45 10.65
C GLY A 97 16.06 14.35 10.80
N SER A 98 16.23 15.67 10.69
CA SER A 98 15.11 16.64 10.61
C SER A 98 14.28 16.49 9.32
N SER A 99 14.88 15.93 8.26
CA SER A 99 14.25 15.62 6.98
C SER A 99 14.61 14.20 6.53
N ILE A 100 13.88 13.66 5.55
CA ILE A 100 14.18 12.37 4.91
C ILE A 100 14.69 12.65 3.49
N LEU A 101 15.83 12.06 3.11
CA LEU A 101 16.28 12.05 1.71
C LEU A 101 15.82 10.75 1.05
N LEU A 102 14.98 10.88 0.01
CA LEU A 102 14.66 9.80 -0.91
C LEU A 102 15.65 9.80 -2.08
N ARG A 103 16.33 8.67 -2.27
CA ARG A 103 17.29 8.43 -3.36
C ARG A 103 16.71 7.35 -4.27
N PHE A 104 16.90 7.50 -5.58
CA PHE A 104 16.20 6.71 -6.59
C PHE A 104 17.18 6.16 -7.64
N TRP A 105 17.10 4.85 -7.92
CA TRP A 105 17.85 4.19 -8.98
C TRP A 105 16.89 3.44 -9.89
N ILE A 106 17.05 3.57 -11.20
CA ILE A 106 16.19 2.92 -12.18
C ILE A 106 17.02 1.92 -13.00
N LEU A 107 16.43 0.75 -13.24
CA LEU A 107 17.03 -0.29 -14.07
C LEU A 107 16.99 0.16 -15.55
N GLY A 108 18.18 0.35 -16.14
CA GLY A 108 18.33 0.67 -17.55
C GLY A 108 18.19 -0.56 -18.46
N LYS A 109 17.99 -0.32 -19.77
CA LYS A 109 17.95 -1.38 -20.80
C LYS A 109 19.23 -2.24 -20.82
N ASN A 110 20.35 -1.67 -20.37
CA ASN A 110 21.65 -2.31 -20.22
C ASN A 110 21.78 -3.21 -18.97
N GLN A 111 20.67 -3.55 -18.31
CA GLN A 111 20.65 -4.33 -17.07
C GLN A 111 21.56 -3.75 -15.99
N ARG A 112 21.63 -2.42 -15.85
CA ARG A 112 22.35 -1.73 -14.77
C ARG A 112 21.46 -0.70 -14.11
N PHE A 113 21.61 -0.55 -12.80
CA PHE A 113 20.92 0.50 -12.06
C PHE A 113 21.67 1.83 -12.20
N ALA A 114 20.97 2.87 -12.65
CA ALA A 114 21.50 4.23 -12.75
C ALA A 114 20.66 5.18 -11.90
N LYS A 115 21.26 6.25 -11.37
CA LYS A 115 20.53 7.23 -10.56
C LYS A 115 19.44 7.91 -11.40
N ALA A 116 18.19 7.83 -10.94
CA ALA A 116 17.06 8.41 -11.66
C ALA A 116 17.03 9.93 -11.51
N ARG A 117 16.67 10.64 -12.59
CA ARG A 117 16.38 12.08 -12.57
C ARG A 117 14.93 12.27 -12.11
N VAL A 118 14.73 12.72 -10.88
CA VAL A 118 13.39 12.85 -10.30
C VAL A 118 12.90 14.30 -10.36
N ASN A 119 11.72 14.47 -10.96
CA ASN A 119 11.02 15.74 -11.04
C ASN A 119 9.84 15.73 -10.05
N CYS A 120 9.71 16.76 -9.21
CA CYS A 120 8.50 17.06 -8.45
C CYS A 120 8.29 18.57 -8.36
N THR A 121 7.04 19.01 -8.37
CA THR A 121 6.64 20.43 -8.36
C THR A 121 5.74 20.81 -7.17
N GLN A 122 5.61 19.91 -6.19
CA GLN A 122 4.72 20.08 -5.04
C GLN A 122 5.44 20.62 -3.81
N LYS A 123 4.78 21.53 -3.08
CA LYS A 123 5.27 22.06 -1.80
C LYS A 123 5.59 20.93 -0.81
N SER A 124 6.65 21.14 -0.02
CA SER A 124 7.25 20.20 0.95
C SER A 124 8.07 19.04 0.35
N LEU A 125 8.45 19.15 -0.92
CA LEU A 125 9.41 18.28 -1.60
C LEU A 125 10.43 19.16 -2.32
N ASP A 126 11.71 18.97 -2.03
CA ASP A 126 12.80 19.67 -2.71
C ASP A 126 13.59 18.68 -3.58
N CYS A 127 13.68 18.96 -4.87
CA CYS A 127 14.30 18.08 -5.87
C CYS A 127 15.72 18.56 -6.20
N GLY A 128 16.65 18.32 -5.26
CA GLY A 128 18.06 18.61 -5.48
C GLY A 128 18.63 17.72 -6.60
N HIS A 129 18.92 18.32 -7.76
CA HIS A 129 19.38 17.67 -9.01
C HIS A 129 20.53 16.64 -8.87
N ARG A 130 21.29 16.65 -7.76
CA ARG A 130 22.39 15.71 -7.47
C ARG A 130 22.16 14.76 -6.30
N LEU A 131 21.31 15.09 -5.32
CA LEU A 131 21.17 14.32 -4.08
C LEU A 131 20.01 13.33 -4.14
N GLY A 132 18.83 13.79 -4.55
CA GLY A 132 17.57 13.03 -4.52
C GLY A 132 16.39 13.97 -4.29
N VAL A 133 15.33 13.46 -3.68
CA VAL A 133 14.20 14.28 -3.21
C VAL A 133 14.25 14.40 -1.69
N VAL A 134 14.41 15.61 -1.17
CA VAL A 134 14.29 15.89 0.26
C VAL A 134 12.81 16.03 0.59
N VAL A 135 12.38 15.27 1.59
CA VAL A 135 11.01 15.20 2.10
C VAL A 135 10.96 15.90 3.45
N ASP A 136 10.07 16.88 3.56
CA ASP A 136 9.78 17.63 4.79
C ASP A 136 8.96 16.77 5.78
N LEU A 137 9.63 15.76 6.32
CA LEU A 137 9.20 14.83 7.36
C LEU A 137 10.43 14.48 8.19
N SER A 138 10.32 14.50 9.52
CA SER A 138 11.39 14.00 10.37
C SER A 138 11.64 12.52 10.09
N HIS A 139 12.90 12.16 9.89
CA HIS A 139 13.30 10.75 9.85
C HIS A 139 13.14 10.13 11.25
N GLY A 140 13.65 10.83 12.27
CA GLY A 140 13.67 10.37 13.64
C GLY A 140 14.36 9.01 13.77
N PHE A 141 13.78 8.08 14.54
CA PHE A 141 14.41 6.79 14.82
C PHE A 141 14.27 5.75 13.71
N SER A 142 13.19 5.80 12.91
CA SER A 142 12.93 4.81 11.86
C SER A 142 11.88 5.32 10.88
N VAL A 143 12.06 4.93 9.62
CA VAL A 143 11.11 5.12 8.53
C VAL A 143 10.86 3.76 7.87
N LYS A 144 9.70 3.59 7.24
CA LYS A 144 9.38 2.40 6.44
C LYS A 144 8.94 2.81 5.04
N LEU A 145 9.51 2.16 4.02
CA LEU A 145 9.04 2.21 2.64
C LEU A 145 8.29 0.94 2.29
N SER A 146 7.24 1.06 1.48
CA SER A 146 6.60 -0.07 0.81
C SER A 146 6.10 0.36 -0.57
N GLY A 147 6.47 -0.38 -1.60
CA GLY A 147 6.22 -0.06 -3.00
C GLY A 147 5.58 -1.23 -3.76
N SER A 148 4.87 -0.92 -4.84
CA SER A 148 4.27 -1.92 -5.73
C SER A 148 4.28 -1.39 -7.17
N VAL A 149 3.12 -1.30 -7.83
CA VAL A 149 2.98 -0.77 -9.19
C VAL A 149 2.62 0.72 -9.15
N ASN A 150 3.49 1.57 -9.70
CA ASN A 150 3.35 3.04 -9.82
C ASN A 150 3.10 3.82 -8.52
N VAL A 151 2.98 3.16 -7.36
CA VAL A 151 2.65 3.77 -6.06
C VAL A 151 3.53 3.17 -4.95
N PHE A 152 4.03 4.04 -4.06
CA PHE A 152 4.67 3.65 -2.81
C PHE A 152 4.20 4.51 -1.64
N ALA A 153 4.39 4.00 -0.42
CA ALA A 153 4.13 4.70 0.82
C ALA A 153 5.44 4.87 1.62
N LEU A 154 5.61 6.04 2.22
CA LEU A 154 6.66 6.36 3.19
C LEU A 154 6.00 6.64 4.54
N HIS A 155 6.27 5.79 5.53
CA HIS A 155 5.87 5.99 6.91
C HIS A 155 7.05 6.58 7.70
N SER A 156 6.88 7.78 8.26
CA SER A 156 7.74 8.29 9.33
C SER A 156 7.06 8.02 10.66
N ILE A 157 7.70 7.21 11.51
CA ILE A 157 7.14 6.84 12.81
C ILE A 157 7.22 8.03 13.78
N SER A 158 8.32 8.79 13.74
CA SER A 158 8.49 9.99 14.56
C SER A 158 7.58 11.15 14.16
N ALA A 159 7.28 11.33 12.86
CA ALA A 159 6.31 12.33 12.42
C ALA A 159 4.85 11.85 12.55
N ARG A 160 4.63 10.58 12.90
CA ARG A 160 3.33 9.88 12.90
C ARG A 160 2.56 10.12 11.60
N LYS A 161 3.21 9.97 10.46
CA LYS A 161 2.65 10.27 9.13
C LYS A 161 3.03 9.26 8.09
N ILE A 162 2.06 8.89 7.25
CA ILE A 162 2.30 8.16 6.00
C ILE A 162 2.06 9.11 4.83
N TRP A 163 3.05 9.27 3.96
CA TRP A 163 2.89 9.94 2.67
C TRP A 163 2.81 8.89 1.57
N VAL A 164 1.74 8.97 0.76
CA VAL A 164 1.52 8.11 -0.39
C VAL A 164 1.92 8.86 -1.65
N PHE A 165 2.82 8.26 -2.41
CA PHE A 165 3.38 8.82 -3.64
C PHE A 165 2.98 7.98 -4.84
N ALA A 166 2.63 8.63 -5.95
CA ALA A 166 2.62 8.01 -7.26
C ALA A 166 3.89 8.42 -8.03
N ALA A 167 4.46 7.48 -8.79
CA ALA A 167 5.61 7.70 -9.65
C ALA A 167 5.28 7.27 -11.09
N LYS A 168 5.83 7.98 -12.07
CA LYS A 168 5.65 7.69 -13.50
C LYS A 168 6.95 7.97 -14.25
N THR A 169 7.26 7.21 -15.30
CA THR A 169 8.37 7.52 -16.21
C THR A 169 8.11 8.81 -16.99
N VAL A 170 9.19 9.49 -17.41
CA VAL A 170 9.14 10.73 -18.20
C VAL A 170 9.98 10.57 -19.47
N GLY A 171 9.36 10.81 -20.62
CA GLY A 171 9.99 10.80 -21.95
C GLY A 171 9.85 9.47 -22.69
N ASP A 172 9.82 9.56 -24.02
CA ASP A 172 9.88 8.41 -24.93
C ASP A 172 11.32 8.10 -25.35
N ALA A 173 11.55 6.84 -25.71
CA ALA A 173 12.74 6.27 -26.35
C ALA A 173 14.07 6.22 -25.55
N ASP A 174 14.84 7.32 -25.46
CA ASP A 174 16.32 7.20 -25.50
C ASP A 174 17.06 7.21 -24.16
N ASP A 175 16.81 8.14 -23.23
CA ASP A 175 17.49 8.11 -21.91
C ASP A 175 16.63 7.34 -20.88
N GLY A 176 15.34 7.72 -20.75
CA GLY A 176 14.34 7.01 -19.93
C GLY A 176 14.66 6.89 -18.42
N LEU A 177 15.68 7.59 -17.93
CA LEU A 177 16.05 7.65 -16.51
C LEU A 177 15.20 8.67 -15.72
N GLY A 178 14.25 9.33 -16.37
CA GLY A 178 13.39 10.37 -15.79
C GLY A 178 12.17 9.79 -15.07
N VAL A 179 11.89 10.26 -13.86
CA VAL A 179 10.72 9.89 -13.06
C VAL A 179 10.01 11.15 -12.56
N ASN A 180 8.71 11.27 -12.80
CA ASN A 180 7.85 12.28 -12.19
C ASN A 180 7.24 11.71 -10.91
N LEU A 181 7.44 12.40 -9.80
CA LEU A 181 6.98 12.00 -8.47
C LEU A 181 5.84 12.92 -8.01
N MET A 182 4.74 12.32 -7.55
CA MET A 182 3.54 13.03 -7.10
C MET A 182 3.14 12.56 -5.70
N LYS A 183 3.19 13.45 -4.70
CA LYS A 183 2.61 13.26 -3.38
C LYS A 183 1.08 13.33 -3.47
N CYS A 184 0.45 12.17 -3.39
CA CYS A 184 -0.98 11.98 -3.59
C CYS A 184 -1.78 12.17 -2.28
N ALA A 185 -1.36 11.52 -1.20
CA ALA A 185 -2.06 11.58 0.08
C ALA A 185 -1.11 11.66 1.28
N ILE A 186 -1.61 12.20 2.39
CA ILE A 186 -1.00 12.21 3.72
C ILE A 186 -2.02 11.61 4.67
N ILE A 187 -1.62 10.58 5.41
CA ILE A 187 -2.40 9.96 6.49
C ILE A 187 -1.71 10.30 7.81
N ASP A 188 -2.40 11.04 8.68
CA ASP A 188 -1.96 11.32 10.04
C ASP A 188 -2.27 10.11 10.94
N CYS A 189 -1.22 9.52 11.53
CA CYS A 189 -1.29 8.29 12.31
C CYS A 189 -1.65 8.58 13.76
N THR A 190 -2.79 8.06 14.19
CA THR A 190 -3.33 8.18 15.55
C THR A 190 -2.94 6.99 16.43
N MET A 191 -2.66 5.84 15.80
CA MET A 191 -2.27 4.59 16.47
C MET A 191 -0.91 4.10 15.96
N PRO A 192 -0.14 3.33 16.76
CA PRO A 192 1.11 2.73 16.30
C PRO A 192 0.91 1.78 15.11
N ILE A 193 1.79 1.89 14.10
CA ILE A 193 1.76 1.06 12.90
C ILE A 193 2.98 0.14 12.90
N CYS A 194 2.72 -1.16 12.97
CA CYS A 194 3.71 -2.22 13.09
C CYS A 194 4.26 -2.65 11.73
N SER A 195 3.43 -2.71 10.69
CA SER A 195 3.83 -2.99 9.31
C SER A 195 3.11 -2.11 8.30
N ILE A 196 3.71 -1.92 7.12
CA ILE A 196 3.08 -1.26 5.98
C ILE A 196 3.30 -2.08 4.71
N THR A 197 2.24 -2.35 3.95
CA THR A 197 2.29 -3.09 2.69
C THR A 197 1.45 -2.39 1.64
N VAL A 198 2.06 -2.02 0.51
CA VAL A 198 1.35 -1.59 -0.70
C VAL A 198 1.25 -2.79 -1.65
N SER A 199 0.05 -3.24 -2.00
CA SER A 199 -0.13 -4.32 -2.98
C SER A 199 -1.54 -4.37 -3.56
N PHE A 200 -1.68 -4.87 -4.80
CA PHE A 200 -2.94 -5.06 -5.54
C PHE A 200 -3.96 -3.91 -5.49
N GLY A 201 -3.51 -2.65 -5.42
CA GLY A 201 -4.41 -1.50 -5.34
C GLY A 201 -4.82 -1.10 -3.91
N PHE A 202 -4.21 -1.68 -2.88
CA PHE A 202 -4.41 -1.34 -1.47
C PHE A 202 -3.11 -0.88 -0.79
N LEU A 203 -3.29 -0.06 0.25
CA LEU A 203 -2.31 0.19 1.31
C LEU A 203 -2.85 -0.48 2.58
N LEU A 204 -2.14 -1.49 3.07
CA LEU A 204 -2.44 -2.20 4.30
C LEU A 204 -1.50 -1.71 5.41
N LEU A 205 -2.08 -1.37 6.57
CA LEU A 205 -1.38 -0.95 7.77
C LEU A 205 -1.59 -2.01 8.83
N GLY A 206 -0.52 -2.66 9.28
CA GLY A 206 -0.58 -3.56 10.43
C GLY A 206 -0.64 -2.74 11.71
N GLU A 207 -1.72 -2.91 12.46
CA GLU A 207 -2.01 -2.17 13.68
C GLU A 207 -2.02 -3.13 14.88
N ASN A 208 -2.29 -2.57 16.06
CA ASN A 208 -2.70 -3.38 17.21
C ASN A 208 -4.06 -4.02 16.91
N ASN A 209 -4.18 -5.30 17.22
CA ASN A 209 -5.36 -6.17 17.12
C ASN A 209 -5.93 -6.37 15.70
N GLY A 210 -5.23 -5.99 14.64
CA GLY A 210 -5.70 -6.23 13.27
C GLY A 210 -4.97 -5.46 12.18
N VAL A 211 -5.63 -5.34 11.03
CA VAL A 211 -5.10 -4.66 9.83
C VAL A 211 -6.10 -3.60 9.35
N ARG A 212 -5.60 -2.40 9.05
CA ARG A 212 -6.35 -1.35 8.36
C ARG A 212 -6.03 -1.34 6.87
N VAL A 213 -7.04 -1.28 6.03
CA VAL A 213 -6.94 -1.35 4.57
C VAL A 213 -7.46 -0.07 3.96
N PHE A 214 -6.64 0.60 3.15
CA PHE A 214 -7.01 1.78 2.35
C PHE A 214 -6.99 1.42 0.85
N PRO A 215 -8.01 1.80 0.07
CA PRO A 215 -7.96 1.67 -1.38
C PRO A 215 -7.05 2.76 -1.97
N LEU A 216 -6.05 2.39 -2.77
CA LEU A 216 -5.12 3.37 -3.38
C LEU A 216 -5.81 4.28 -4.40
N ARG A 217 -6.89 3.82 -5.04
CA ARG A 217 -7.55 4.59 -6.12
C ARG A 217 -8.11 5.94 -5.62
N PRO A 218 -8.89 6.02 -4.52
CA PRO A 218 -9.25 7.30 -3.90
C PRO A 218 -8.06 8.14 -3.43
N LEU A 219 -6.99 7.51 -2.91
CA LEU A 219 -5.79 8.22 -2.45
C LEU A 219 -5.02 8.89 -3.59
N VAL A 220 -4.92 8.23 -4.74
CA VAL A 220 -4.07 8.64 -5.89
C VAL A 220 -4.83 9.44 -6.94
N LYS A 221 -6.08 9.10 -7.21
CA LYS A 221 -6.91 9.76 -8.26
C LYS A 221 -8.04 10.63 -7.69
N GLY A 222 -8.19 10.70 -6.38
CA GLY A 222 -9.36 11.31 -5.73
C GLY A 222 -10.61 10.44 -5.85
N ARG A 223 -11.69 10.84 -5.15
CA ARG A 223 -13.02 10.24 -5.34
C ARG A 223 -13.68 10.86 -6.58
N PRO A 224 -14.41 10.08 -7.41
CA PRO A 224 -15.34 10.67 -8.37
C PRO A 224 -16.36 11.50 -7.57
N SER A 225 -16.74 12.69 -8.06
CA SER A 225 -17.76 13.47 -7.35
C SER A 225 -19.09 12.73 -7.39
N ARG A 226 -19.89 12.81 -6.32
CA ARG A 226 -21.26 12.24 -6.25
C ARG A 226 -22.13 12.69 -7.43
N GLN A 227 -21.85 13.84 -8.03
CA GLN A 227 -22.53 14.36 -9.21
C GLN A 227 -22.25 13.53 -10.49
N ARG A 228 -21.04 12.98 -10.67
CA ARG A 228 -20.73 12.02 -11.76
C ARG A 228 -21.34 10.64 -11.50
N GLU A 229 -21.50 10.26 -10.24
CA GLU A 229 -22.15 9.00 -9.84
C GLU A 229 -23.68 9.05 -10.05
N LEU A 230 -24.30 10.19 -9.73
CA LEU A 230 -25.69 10.48 -10.06
C LEU A 230 -25.92 10.61 -11.58
N ALA A 231 -24.97 11.18 -12.33
CA ALA A 231 -25.04 11.24 -13.80
C ALA A 231 -25.05 9.83 -14.42
N ARG A 232 -24.12 8.95 -14.01
CA ARG A 232 -24.09 7.56 -14.46
C ARG A 232 -25.34 6.77 -14.08
N ARG A 233 -25.92 7.01 -12.90
CA ARG A 233 -27.23 6.43 -12.55
C ARG A 233 -28.33 6.95 -13.48
N ARG A 234 -28.37 8.24 -13.82
CA ARG A 234 -29.37 8.81 -14.76
C ARG A 234 -29.24 8.25 -16.17
N GLU A 235 -28.02 8.10 -16.69
CA GLU A 235 -27.76 7.46 -18.00
C GLU A 235 -28.32 6.03 -18.04
N HIS A 236 -28.17 5.27 -16.94
CA HIS A 236 -28.71 3.90 -16.84
C HIS A 236 -30.24 3.81 -16.82
N TYR A 237 -30.94 4.87 -16.41
CA TYR A 237 -32.41 4.97 -16.45
C TYR A 237 -32.96 5.58 -17.75
N GLN A 238 -32.12 6.16 -18.61
CA GLN A 238 -32.55 6.75 -19.88
C GLN A 238 -32.34 5.83 -21.10
N SER A 239 -31.64 4.71 -20.93
CA SER A 239 -31.42 3.72 -22.01
C SER A 239 -32.46 2.58 -22.06
N GLY A 240 -33.53 2.66 -21.26
CA GLY A 240 -34.67 1.75 -21.30
C GLY A 240 -35.92 2.48 -21.80
N GLY A 241 -36.39 2.15 -23.01
CA GLY A 241 -37.50 2.84 -23.65
C GLY A 241 -38.89 2.42 -23.16
N LEU A 242 -39.75 3.42 -22.99
CA LEU A 242 -41.22 3.41 -23.16
C LEU A 242 -42.02 2.24 -22.55
N ASN A 243 -42.80 2.56 -21.51
CA ASN A 243 -44.25 2.77 -21.66
C ASN A 243 -44.80 3.50 -20.43
N GLY A 244 -45.84 4.30 -20.61
CA GLY A 244 -46.46 5.07 -19.53
C GLY A 244 -47.58 4.29 -18.84
N ASP A 245 -47.85 4.61 -17.57
CA ASP A 245 -49.16 5.17 -17.25
C ASP A 245 -49.14 6.02 -15.97
N VAL A 246 -50.15 6.86 -15.79
CA VAL A 246 -50.26 7.81 -14.66
C VAL A 246 -51.04 7.19 -13.51
N LEU A 247 -50.45 7.10 -12.31
CA LEU A 247 -51.28 7.08 -11.09
C LEU A 247 -50.61 7.66 -9.83
N LYS A 248 -51.51 8.26 -9.03
CA LYS A 248 -51.31 9.32 -8.04
C LYS A 248 -50.58 8.90 -6.76
N THR A 249 -50.05 9.94 -6.12
CA THR A 249 -49.69 10.07 -4.70
C THR A 249 -50.53 9.23 -3.74
N GLY A 250 -49.85 8.52 -2.83
CA GLY A 250 -50.44 7.94 -1.62
C GLY A 250 -49.42 8.03 -0.48
N GLU A 251 -49.71 8.87 0.52
CA GLU A 251 -48.92 8.94 1.75
C GLU A 251 -49.13 7.66 2.57
N LEU A 252 -48.04 7.09 3.10
CA LEU A 252 -48.12 6.10 4.18
C LEU A 252 -47.38 6.67 5.39
N HIS A 253 -48.17 7.26 6.28
CA HIS A 253 -47.78 7.55 7.66
C HIS A 253 -47.37 6.26 8.36
N LEU A 254 -46.19 6.26 9.00
CA LEU A 254 -45.87 5.29 10.05
C LEU A 254 -45.91 6.01 11.39
N GLN A 255 -46.90 5.65 12.20
CA GLN A 255 -47.01 6.09 13.58
C GLN A 255 -45.96 5.36 14.43
N ASN A 256 -45.41 6.04 15.43
CA ASN A 256 -44.77 5.41 16.59
C ASN A 256 -45.33 6.05 17.85
N GLU A 257 -45.90 5.24 18.73
CA GLU A 257 -46.38 5.66 20.04
C GLU A 257 -45.22 5.91 21.02
N MET A 258 -45.30 7.07 21.67
CA MET A 258 -45.32 7.22 23.13
C MET A 258 -44.23 6.54 23.99
N ILE A 259 -43.29 7.36 24.46
CA ILE A 259 -42.79 7.27 25.84
C ILE A 259 -42.95 8.65 26.49
N GLN A 260 -43.61 8.68 27.65
CA GLN A 260 -43.80 9.87 28.47
C GLN A 260 -42.61 10.04 29.43
N THR A 261 -41.99 11.22 29.49
CA THR A 261 -41.42 11.76 30.74
C THR A 261 -41.49 13.29 30.75
N THR A 262 -42.07 13.80 31.82
CA THR A 262 -42.45 15.17 32.16
C THR A 262 -41.36 16.26 32.15
N ASN A 263 -41.74 17.43 31.64
CA ASN A 263 -41.52 18.81 32.15
C ASN A 263 -40.11 19.39 32.36
N GLY A 264 -39.85 20.50 31.65
CA GLY A 264 -38.76 21.46 31.96
C GLY A 264 -38.55 22.53 30.89
N SER A 265 -39.33 23.63 30.92
CA SER A 265 -39.14 24.85 30.08
C SER A 265 -37.70 25.41 30.19
N ASN A 266 -37.09 26.13 29.24
CA ASN A 266 -37.52 26.71 27.96
C ASN A 266 -36.25 26.86 27.07
N ASP A 267 -36.13 27.56 25.93
CA ASP A 267 -36.94 28.60 25.26
C ASP A 267 -36.71 28.56 23.71
N LEU A 268 -37.08 29.63 23.00
CA LEU A 268 -36.92 29.86 21.54
C LEU A 268 -35.52 30.48 21.24
N SER A 269 -34.97 30.51 20.01
CA SER A 269 -35.63 30.64 18.70
C SER A 269 -34.81 30.06 17.54
N SER A 270 -35.51 29.54 16.53
CA SER A 270 -34.97 29.26 15.21
C SER A 270 -35.51 30.27 14.20
N THR A 271 -34.68 30.73 13.26
CA THR A 271 -35.18 31.44 12.07
C THR A 271 -34.36 31.09 10.83
N SER A 272 -34.86 30.10 10.08
CA SER A 272 -34.46 29.86 8.70
C SER A 272 -35.26 30.76 7.76
N VAL A 273 -34.61 31.47 6.83
CA VAL A 273 -35.30 32.15 5.73
C VAL A 273 -34.62 31.83 4.40
N THR A 274 -35.32 31.04 3.58
CA THR A 274 -35.05 30.85 2.16
C THR A 274 -35.55 32.05 1.35
N TYR A 275 -34.76 32.52 0.39
CA TYR A 275 -35.19 33.56 -0.56
C TYR A 275 -35.44 33.02 -1.98
N SER A 276 -36.57 33.44 -2.54
CA SER A 276 -37.01 33.17 -3.92
C SER A 276 -36.50 34.25 -4.90
N LYS A 277 -36.56 33.93 -6.21
CA LYS A 277 -36.16 34.82 -7.33
C LYS A 277 -37.31 35.71 -7.82
N HIS A 278 -36.92 36.73 -8.62
CA HIS A 278 -37.67 37.76 -9.41
C HIS A 278 -37.61 39.16 -8.75
N GLY A 279 -37.40 40.29 -9.45
CA GLY A 279 -36.99 40.53 -10.85
C GLY A 279 -36.97 42.04 -11.20
N ILE A 280 -35.97 42.48 -12.00
CA ILE A 280 -35.87 43.69 -12.88
C ILE A 280 -36.58 45.02 -12.48
N SER A 281 -35.81 46.12 -12.33
CA SER A 281 -35.97 47.39 -13.11
C SER A 281 -34.89 48.46 -12.77
N ASP A 282 -34.61 49.38 -13.70
CA ASP A 282 -33.53 50.39 -13.68
C ASP A 282 -33.93 51.78 -13.13
N ARG A 283 -32.96 52.56 -12.58
CA ARG A 283 -32.44 53.83 -13.19
C ARG A 283 -31.55 54.71 -12.27
N ASN A 284 -30.36 55.04 -12.79
CA ASN A 284 -29.52 56.27 -12.67
C ASN A 284 -29.49 57.16 -11.40
N GLY A 285 -28.26 57.36 -10.88
CA GLY A 285 -27.79 58.52 -10.10
C GLY A 285 -26.24 58.57 -10.08
N LYS A 286 -25.59 59.75 -10.12
CA LYS A 286 -24.14 59.92 -10.41
C LYS A 286 -23.29 60.39 -9.21
N ILE A 287 -22.08 59.83 -9.06
CA ILE A 287 -20.75 60.46 -8.72
C ILE A 287 -20.67 61.21 -7.35
N ALA A 288 -19.66 61.13 -6.47
CA ALA A 288 -18.33 60.47 -6.32
C ALA A 288 -18.09 60.21 -4.81
N GLY A 289 -17.09 59.50 -4.29
CA GLY A 289 -15.99 58.74 -4.88
C GLY A 289 -14.72 58.82 -4.01
N LEU A 290 -14.37 57.74 -3.28
CA LEU A 290 -13.02 57.53 -2.73
C LEU A 290 -12.71 56.03 -2.54
N GLU A 291 -11.57 55.63 -3.09
CA GLU A 291 -10.72 54.44 -2.90
C GLU A 291 -11.29 53.12 -2.33
N GLY A 292 -11.23 52.07 -3.15
CA GLY A 292 -11.36 50.66 -2.76
C GLY A 292 -11.02 49.74 -3.94
N THR A 293 -9.76 49.31 -4.05
CA THR A 293 -9.26 48.55 -5.21
C THR A 293 -9.80 47.12 -5.21
N SER A 294 -10.64 46.80 -6.19
CA SER A 294 -11.08 45.43 -6.50
C SER A 294 -10.87 45.12 -7.99
N GLU A 295 -10.74 43.84 -8.29
CA GLU A 295 -10.30 43.27 -9.57
C GLU A 295 -11.27 43.57 -10.72
N ILE A 296 -10.73 43.77 -11.94
CA ILE A 296 -11.53 43.74 -13.19
C ILE A 296 -10.90 42.74 -14.16
N PHE A 297 -11.73 41.79 -14.60
CA PHE A 297 -11.46 40.88 -15.71
C PHE A 297 -11.43 41.63 -17.05
N ALA A 298 -10.47 41.31 -17.92
CA ALA A 298 -10.51 41.71 -19.32
C ALA A 298 -10.72 40.48 -20.22
N ASN A 299 -11.91 40.37 -20.82
CA ASN A 299 -12.19 39.43 -21.90
C ASN A 299 -11.63 39.99 -23.22
N GLY A 300 -10.57 39.38 -23.75
CA GLY A 300 -10.07 39.63 -25.11
C GLY A 300 -10.35 38.43 -26.01
N TYR A 301 -11.35 38.52 -26.89
CA TYR A 301 -11.63 37.49 -27.89
C TYR A 301 -10.65 37.60 -29.07
N THR A 302 -9.75 36.62 -29.21
CA THR A 302 -9.14 36.30 -30.50
C THR A 302 -9.08 34.79 -30.68
N ILE A 303 -9.76 34.28 -31.70
CA ILE A 303 -9.93 32.84 -31.93
C ILE A 303 -8.80 32.34 -32.84
N LYS A 304 -8.01 31.35 -32.39
CA LYS A 304 -7.84 30.03 -33.06
C LYS A 304 -6.76 29.13 -32.42
N THR A 305 -7.21 27.94 -32.02
CA THR A 305 -6.44 26.68 -31.89
C THR A 305 -5.15 26.69 -31.06
N GLU A 306 -5.30 26.56 -29.74
CA GLU A 306 -4.28 25.97 -28.87
C GLU A 306 -4.87 24.73 -28.15
N VAL A 307 -4.14 23.61 -28.16
CA VAL A 307 -4.61 22.35 -27.57
C VAL A 307 -4.44 22.41 -26.05
N HIS A 308 -5.48 22.91 -25.38
CA HIS A 308 -5.48 23.18 -23.95
C HIS A 308 -5.51 21.87 -23.11
N ARG A 309 -4.33 21.24 -22.93
CA ARG A 309 -4.12 20.23 -21.88
C ARG A 309 -4.08 20.93 -20.52
N VAL A 310 -5.26 21.16 -19.95
CA VAL A 310 -5.41 21.67 -18.58
C VAL A 310 -4.71 20.72 -17.61
N SER A 311 -3.58 21.17 -17.07
CA SER A 311 -2.87 20.49 -16.00
C SER A 311 -3.61 20.74 -14.68
N GLU A 312 -4.63 19.92 -14.39
CA GLU A 312 -5.31 19.94 -13.10
C GLU A 312 -4.28 19.69 -11.99
N LYS A 313 -4.01 20.74 -11.21
CA LYS A 313 -3.03 20.75 -10.12
C LYS A 313 -3.53 19.85 -8.98
N THR A 314 -3.22 18.55 -9.06
CA THR A 314 -3.72 17.51 -8.16
C THR A 314 -3.43 17.86 -6.69
N ARG A 315 -4.48 18.25 -5.96
CA ARG A 315 -4.43 18.59 -4.54
C ARG A 315 -4.10 17.34 -3.73
N THR A 316 -3.02 17.37 -2.95
CA THR A 316 -2.69 16.30 -2.00
C THR A 316 -3.84 16.12 -1.01
N LEU A 317 -4.35 14.89 -0.90
CA LEU A 317 -5.38 14.51 0.06
C LEU A 317 -4.77 14.45 1.47
N LYS A 318 -5.50 14.88 2.49
CA LYS A 318 -5.15 14.68 3.91
C LYS A 318 -6.25 13.84 4.56
N LEU A 319 -5.86 12.91 5.42
CA LEU A 319 -6.71 11.92 6.09
C LEU A 319 -6.19 11.69 7.50
N ARG A 320 -7.05 11.26 8.42
CA ARG A 320 -6.64 10.64 9.68
C ARG A 320 -6.81 9.13 9.59
N GLN A 321 -5.91 8.38 10.24
CA GLN A 321 -5.90 6.91 10.23
C GLN A 321 -7.20 6.27 10.78
N ASP A 322 -7.79 6.88 11.80
CA ASP A 322 -8.99 6.41 12.50
C ASP A 322 -10.30 6.81 11.81
N ALA A 323 -10.29 7.82 10.94
CA ALA A 323 -11.47 8.27 10.23
C ALA A 323 -11.84 7.32 9.08
N CYS A 324 -13.14 7.03 8.89
CA CYS A 324 -13.67 6.29 7.72
C CYS A 324 -13.54 7.08 6.39
N GLU A 325 -12.79 8.18 6.39
CA GLU A 325 -12.43 8.94 5.20
C GLU A 325 -11.52 8.12 4.27
N GLY A 326 -11.46 8.47 3.00
CA GLY A 326 -10.69 7.70 2.00
C GLY A 326 -11.29 6.32 1.65
N GLY A 327 -12.21 5.79 2.46
CA GLY A 327 -12.81 4.46 2.28
C GLY A 327 -12.02 3.35 2.99
N SER A 328 -11.36 3.67 4.09
CA SER A 328 -10.60 2.71 4.88
C SER A 328 -11.48 1.78 5.71
N CYS A 329 -11.06 0.54 5.85
CA CYS A 329 -11.69 -0.44 6.74
C CYS A 329 -10.67 -1.02 7.72
N PHE A 330 -11.05 -1.23 8.98
CA PHE A 330 -10.23 -1.95 9.97
C PHE A 330 -10.81 -3.33 10.21
N ILE A 331 -9.97 -4.36 10.06
CA ILE A 331 -10.36 -5.76 10.17
C ILE A 331 -9.54 -6.36 11.32
N ALA A 332 -10.22 -6.61 12.43
CA ALA A 332 -9.64 -7.19 13.64
C ALA A 332 -9.27 -8.66 13.46
N PHE A 333 -8.29 -9.13 14.25
CA PHE A 333 -8.11 -10.55 14.50
C PHE A 333 -9.38 -11.13 15.15
N LYS A 334 -9.79 -12.35 14.77
CA LYS A 334 -10.82 -13.07 15.51
C LYS A 334 -10.27 -13.37 16.91
N SER A 335 -10.84 -12.76 17.95
CA SER A 335 -10.55 -13.18 19.32
C SER A 335 -11.02 -14.62 19.48
N LEU A 336 -10.22 -15.47 20.11
CA LEU A 336 -10.79 -16.66 20.75
C LEU A 336 -11.73 -16.16 21.84
N GLU A 337 -13.02 -16.49 21.72
CA GLU A 337 -13.96 -16.35 22.82
C GLU A 337 -13.59 -17.39 23.88
N VAL A 338 -12.82 -16.98 24.88
CA VAL A 338 -12.57 -17.80 26.06
C VAL A 338 -13.89 -17.92 26.82
N GLN A 339 -14.53 -19.08 26.72
CA GLN A 339 -15.72 -19.43 27.51
C GLN A 339 -15.36 -19.65 28.98
N SER A 340 -15.00 -18.58 29.70
CA SER A 340 -14.99 -18.58 31.16
C SER A 340 -15.15 -17.15 31.72
N PRO A 341 -16.19 -16.88 32.53
CA PRO A 341 -16.29 -15.63 33.26
C PRO A 341 -15.42 -15.68 34.52
N GLN A 342 -14.17 -15.24 34.42
CA GLN A 342 -13.37 -14.86 35.59
C GLN A 342 -12.75 -13.46 35.41
N PRO A 343 -13.03 -12.50 36.31
CA PRO A 343 -12.42 -11.19 36.26
C PRO A 343 -11.02 -11.24 36.90
N MET A 344 -10.01 -11.57 36.10
CA MET A 344 -8.62 -11.23 36.43
C MET A 344 -8.05 -10.26 35.42
N THR A 345 -7.40 -9.23 35.96
CA THR A 345 -6.83 -8.06 35.27
C THR A 345 -5.56 -8.41 34.49
N VAL A 346 -5.62 -9.44 33.64
CA VAL A 346 -4.62 -9.67 32.59
C VAL A 346 -5.01 -8.75 31.44
N ALA A 347 -4.23 -7.69 31.22
CA ALA A 347 -4.40 -6.85 30.04
C ALA A 347 -4.35 -7.76 28.80
N LEU A 348 -5.46 -7.82 28.04
CA LEU A 348 -5.56 -8.57 26.79
C LEU A 348 -4.32 -8.25 25.94
N LEU A 349 -3.44 -9.24 25.76
CA LEU A 349 -2.17 -9.05 25.06
C LEU A 349 -2.47 -8.59 23.65
N SER A 350 -2.21 -7.32 23.38
CA SER A 350 -2.55 -6.71 22.11
C SER A 350 -1.62 -7.24 21.03
N LEU A 351 -2.10 -8.23 20.28
CA LEU A 351 -1.43 -8.82 19.14
C LEU A 351 -1.19 -7.75 18.08
N LYS A 352 0.01 -7.68 17.52
CA LYS A 352 0.38 -6.69 16.50
C LYS A 352 0.51 -7.36 15.15
N ALA A 353 -0.06 -6.80 14.08
CA ALA A 353 0.20 -7.27 12.72
C ALA A 353 1.63 -6.84 12.29
N VAL A 354 2.61 -7.72 12.49
CA VAL A 354 4.05 -7.43 12.28
C VAL A 354 4.52 -7.62 10.85
N SER A 355 3.85 -8.45 10.04
CA SER A 355 4.06 -8.51 8.59
C SER A 355 2.76 -8.79 7.83
N ILE A 356 2.67 -8.30 6.59
CA ILE A 356 1.52 -8.48 5.70
C ILE A 356 2.04 -8.75 4.28
N HIS A 357 1.78 -9.94 3.76
CA HIS A 357 2.17 -10.34 2.39
C HIS A 357 0.93 -10.61 1.54
N ALA A 358 1.00 -10.22 0.27
CA ALA A 358 -0.13 -10.39 -0.64
C ALA A 358 -0.12 -11.78 -1.28
N LEU A 359 -1.24 -12.49 -1.13
CA LEU A 359 -1.50 -13.79 -1.75
C LEU A 359 -2.21 -13.58 -3.10
N SER A 360 -3.24 -12.72 -3.12
CA SER A 360 -3.95 -12.30 -4.33
C SER A 360 -4.56 -10.91 -4.16
N SER A 361 -5.28 -10.40 -5.16
CA SER A 361 -5.98 -9.12 -5.07
C SER A 361 -7.09 -9.04 -4.02
N LYS A 362 -7.45 -10.18 -3.39
CA LYS A 362 -8.44 -10.26 -2.30
C LYS A 362 -7.92 -10.95 -1.04
N LYS A 363 -6.70 -11.49 -1.06
CA LYS A 363 -6.18 -12.34 0.02
C LYS A 363 -4.79 -11.89 0.44
N PHE A 364 -4.58 -11.76 1.73
CA PHE A 364 -3.31 -11.34 2.32
C PHE A 364 -3.01 -12.23 3.52
N LEU A 365 -1.76 -12.70 3.61
CA LEU A 365 -1.26 -13.39 4.79
C LEU A 365 -0.74 -12.35 5.78
N VAL A 366 -1.21 -12.41 7.02
CA VAL A 366 -0.82 -11.53 8.11
C VAL A 366 -0.12 -12.36 9.17
N LEU A 367 1.09 -11.96 9.55
CA LEU A 367 1.80 -12.51 10.71
C LEU A 367 1.60 -11.60 11.90
N ASP A 368 1.26 -12.17 13.05
CA ASP A 368 1.15 -11.43 14.30
C ASP A 368 2.40 -11.55 15.20
N SER A 369 2.44 -10.75 16.26
CA SER A 369 3.54 -10.73 17.23
C SER A 369 3.62 -11.94 18.17
N ALA A 370 2.63 -12.84 18.17
CA ALA A 370 2.70 -14.13 18.86
C ALA A 370 3.26 -15.24 17.96
N GLY A 371 3.63 -14.90 16.73
CA GLY A 371 4.14 -15.82 15.72
C GLY A 371 3.03 -16.59 15.00
N ASP A 372 1.77 -16.12 15.08
CA ASP A 372 0.64 -16.79 14.47
C ASP A 372 0.23 -16.16 13.13
N LEU A 373 -0.21 -17.02 12.20
CA LEU A 373 -0.62 -16.64 10.86
C LEU A 373 -2.14 -16.45 10.76
N HIS A 374 -2.55 -15.43 10.02
CA HIS A 374 -3.94 -15.12 9.73
C HIS A 374 -4.15 -14.83 8.24
N LEU A 375 -5.25 -15.34 7.67
CA LEU A 375 -5.69 -15.01 6.32
C LEU A 375 -6.69 -13.85 6.36
N LEU A 376 -6.28 -12.70 5.85
CA LEU A 376 -7.14 -11.57 5.58
C LEU A 376 -7.82 -11.75 4.22
N ILE A 377 -9.14 -11.89 4.20
CA ILE A 377 -9.95 -12.02 2.98
C ILE A 377 -10.81 -10.76 2.82
N LEU A 378 -10.63 -10.06 1.69
CA LEU A 378 -11.38 -8.86 1.33
C LEU A 378 -12.51 -9.16 0.34
N TYR A 379 -13.67 -8.57 0.59
CA TYR A 379 -14.86 -8.64 -0.27
C TYR A 379 -15.40 -7.23 -0.60
N ASN A 380 -16.24 -7.17 -1.63
CA ASN A 380 -16.83 -5.93 -2.17
C ASN A 380 -15.84 -4.83 -2.62
N VAL A 381 -14.68 -5.23 -3.15
CA VAL A 381 -13.59 -4.33 -3.61
C VAL A 381 -13.99 -3.30 -4.68
N LEU A 382 -15.14 -3.49 -5.35
CA LEU A 382 -15.67 -2.58 -6.38
C LEU A 382 -16.72 -1.59 -5.86
N GLY A 383 -17.13 -1.68 -4.60
CA GLY A 383 -18.12 -0.81 -3.96
C GLY A 383 -17.52 0.37 -3.18
N SER A 384 -18.39 1.14 -2.51
CA SER A 384 -17.97 2.29 -1.67
C SER A 384 -17.36 1.88 -0.31
N GLU A 385 -17.50 0.61 0.08
CA GLU A 385 -17.09 0.08 1.38
C GLU A 385 -16.30 -1.21 1.17
N ILE A 386 -15.03 -1.21 1.60
CA ILE A 386 -14.22 -2.43 1.71
C ILE A 386 -14.71 -3.15 2.95
N ASN A 387 -15.15 -4.39 2.78
CA ASN A 387 -15.38 -5.29 3.89
C ASN A 387 -14.40 -6.47 3.82
N GLY A 388 -14.15 -7.12 4.94
CA GLY A 388 -13.24 -8.23 5.00
C GLY A 388 -13.34 -8.97 6.32
N HIS A 389 -12.82 -10.19 6.35
CA HIS A 389 -12.75 -11.00 7.56
C HIS A 389 -11.36 -11.63 7.69
N MET A 390 -10.99 -11.93 8.93
CA MET A 390 -9.74 -12.58 9.28
C MET A 390 -10.00 -14.05 9.63
N LYS A 391 -9.20 -14.99 9.12
CA LYS A 391 -9.21 -16.40 9.54
C LYS A 391 -7.88 -16.76 10.16
N HIS A 392 -7.89 -17.22 11.42
CA HIS A 392 -6.69 -17.76 12.06
C HIS A 392 -6.28 -19.09 11.40
N PHE A 393 -4.98 -19.33 11.26
CA PHE A 393 -4.44 -20.60 10.82
C PHE A 393 -3.88 -21.41 12.00
N ASN A 394 -4.28 -22.67 12.10
CA ASN A 394 -3.70 -23.58 13.08
C ASN A 394 -2.43 -24.22 12.49
N HIS A 395 -1.29 -23.90 13.09
CA HIS A 395 0.04 -24.38 12.72
C HIS A 395 0.87 -24.55 14.00
N THR A 396 1.87 -25.42 13.98
CA THR A 396 2.62 -25.83 15.18
C THR A 396 3.89 -25.01 15.45
N MET A 397 4.37 -24.26 14.44
CA MET A 397 5.62 -23.51 14.49
C MET A 397 5.33 -22.03 14.71
N LYS A 398 5.99 -21.38 15.68
CA LYS A 398 5.89 -19.92 15.85
C LYS A 398 6.71 -19.21 14.78
N VAL A 399 6.02 -18.63 13.80
CA VAL A 399 6.65 -18.01 12.63
C VAL A 399 7.26 -16.66 13.00
N GLN A 400 8.50 -16.41 12.59
CA GLN A 400 9.15 -15.10 12.67
C GLN A 400 9.34 -14.47 11.29
N MET A 401 9.55 -15.30 10.26
CA MET A 401 9.85 -14.86 8.91
C MET A 401 8.94 -15.57 7.91
N LEU A 402 8.49 -14.85 6.87
CA LEU A 402 7.65 -15.43 5.83
C LEU A 402 7.94 -14.82 4.45
N ALA A 403 7.87 -15.65 3.41
CA ALA A 403 8.06 -15.24 2.02
C ALA A 403 6.99 -15.87 1.12
N VAL A 404 6.46 -15.09 0.18
CA VAL A 404 5.29 -15.41 -0.65
C VAL A 404 5.50 -14.84 -2.05
N LEU A 405 5.19 -15.61 -3.09
CA LEU A 405 5.07 -15.09 -4.45
C LEU A 405 3.59 -14.76 -4.68
N PRO A 406 3.24 -13.51 -5.00
CA PRO A 406 1.85 -13.16 -5.30
C PRO A 406 1.42 -13.77 -6.66
N ASP A 407 0.99 -15.03 -6.65
CA ASP A 407 0.54 -15.75 -7.84
C ASP A 407 -0.99 -15.82 -7.90
N ILE A 408 -1.55 -15.23 -8.95
CA ILE A 408 -2.99 -15.20 -9.24
C ILE A 408 -3.48 -16.40 -10.07
N SER A 409 -2.57 -17.24 -10.56
CA SER A 409 -2.84 -18.39 -11.44
C SER A 409 -2.98 -19.71 -10.68
N MET A 410 -2.31 -19.86 -9.54
CA MET A 410 -2.29 -21.11 -8.78
C MET A 410 -3.45 -21.23 -7.78
N ARG A 411 -4.21 -22.33 -7.86
CA ARG A 411 -5.26 -22.71 -6.88
C ARG A 411 -4.72 -23.02 -5.47
N THR A 412 -3.43 -23.32 -5.38
CA THR A 412 -2.73 -23.59 -4.12
C THR A 412 -1.52 -22.68 -4.08
N GLN A 413 -1.43 -21.83 -3.07
CA GLN A 413 -0.31 -20.91 -2.94
C GLN A 413 0.76 -21.50 -2.02
N ILE A 414 2.01 -21.38 -2.47
CA ILE A 414 3.18 -21.84 -1.72
C ILE A 414 3.67 -20.67 -0.88
N VAL A 415 3.68 -20.86 0.43
CA VAL A 415 4.22 -19.92 1.41
C VAL A 415 5.43 -20.57 2.06
N TRP A 416 6.49 -19.78 2.23
CA TRP A 416 7.70 -20.22 2.91
C TRP A 416 7.74 -19.53 4.28
N VAL A 417 7.95 -20.29 5.35
CA VAL A 417 7.95 -19.79 6.72
C VAL A 417 9.15 -20.29 7.50
N SER A 418 9.68 -19.46 8.39
CA SER A 418 10.74 -19.84 9.32
C SER A 418 10.43 -19.32 10.72
N ASP A 419 10.85 -20.07 11.73
CA ASP A 419 10.88 -19.67 13.14
C ASP A 419 12.12 -18.81 13.49
N GLY A 420 12.98 -18.51 12.52
CA GLY A 420 14.22 -17.78 12.72
C GLY A 420 15.34 -18.60 13.36
N TYR A 421 15.20 -19.93 13.47
CA TYR A 421 16.28 -20.82 13.91
C TYR A 421 16.97 -21.45 12.70
N HIS A 422 16.80 -22.77 12.49
CA HIS A 422 17.59 -23.57 11.55
C HIS A 422 16.72 -24.27 10.50
N SER A 423 15.44 -23.92 10.36
CA SER A 423 14.57 -24.47 9.33
C SER A 423 13.76 -23.43 8.58
N VAL A 424 13.50 -23.72 7.31
CA VAL A 424 12.46 -23.08 6.52
C VAL A 424 11.47 -24.17 6.08
N HIS A 425 10.21 -24.00 6.40
CA HIS A 425 9.14 -24.90 6.03
C HIS A 425 8.35 -24.34 4.85
N ILE A 426 8.07 -25.20 3.89
CA ILE A 426 7.17 -24.94 2.77
C ILE A 426 5.77 -25.36 3.21
N ILE A 427 4.83 -24.43 3.20
CA ILE A 427 3.44 -24.70 3.52
C ILE A 427 2.54 -24.34 2.33
N SER A 428 1.56 -25.19 2.04
CA SER A 428 0.50 -24.87 1.08
C SER A 428 -0.68 -24.21 1.77
N VAL A 429 -1.10 -23.07 1.22
CA VAL A 429 -2.40 -22.46 1.49
C VAL A 429 -3.30 -22.76 0.29
N SER A 430 -4.20 -23.73 0.44
CA SER A 430 -5.18 -24.08 -0.58
C SER A 430 -6.30 -23.04 -0.63
N ASP A 431 -6.79 -22.72 -1.83
CA ASP A 431 -7.98 -21.92 -1.98
C ASP A 431 -9.22 -22.75 -1.58
N MET A 432 -9.72 -22.50 -0.37
CA MET A 432 -11.07 -22.88 0.00
C MET A 432 -12.00 -21.78 -0.49
N ASP A 433 -12.54 -21.97 -1.69
CA ASP A 433 -13.67 -21.19 -2.20
C ASP A 433 -14.76 -21.22 -1.14
N ILE A 434 -15.04 -20.05 -0.54
CA ILE A 434 -16.16 -19.90 0.37
C ILE A 434 -17.41 -19.93 -0.51
N PRO A 435 -18.32 -20.92 -0.37
CA PRO A 435 -19.59 -20.85 -1.06
C PRO A 435 -20.32 -19.61 -0.56
N ILE A 436 -20.53 -18.64 -1.45
CA ILE A 436 -21.37 -17.48 -1.19
C ILE A 436 -22.80 -18.01 -1.11
N ASN A 437 -23.25 -18.32 0.11
CA ASN A 437 -24.64 -18.63 0.34
C ASN A 437 -25.41 -17.30 0.28
N GLU A 438 -26.05 -17.01 -0.85
CA GLU A 438 -26.80 -15.75 -1.06
C GLU A 438 -27.98 -15.61 -0.08
N ASN A 439 -28.37 -16.69 0.59
CA ASN A 439 -29.33 -16.68 1.68
C ASN A 439 -28.61 -16.67 3.04
N GLY A 440 -28.84 -15.62 3.83
CA GLY A 440 -28.22 -15.38 5.14
C GLY A 440 -28.65 -16.34 6.24
N LYS A 441 -28.29 -17.62 6.13
CA LYS A 441 -28.27 -18.59 7.23
C LYS A 441 -26.84 -19.04 7.47
N ALA A 442 -26.31 -18.70 8.64
CA ALA A 442 -25.00 -19.11 9.10
C ALA A 442 -25.06 -20.57 9.61
N ASP A 443 -25.08 -21.52 8.68
CA ASP A 443 -24.96 -22.95 8.96
C ASP A 443 -23.78 -23.54 8.19
N GLY A 444 -22.97 -24.35 8.87
CA GLY A 444 -21.79 -25.00 8.31
C GLY A 444 -20.48 -24.51 8.92
N ILE A 445 -20.09 -25.18 10.02
CA ILE A 445 -18.76 -25.22 10.64
C ILE A 445 -17.67 -24.64 9.72
N GLU A 446 -17.06 -23.51 10.10
CA GLU A 446 -15.86 -22.99 9.43
C GLU A 446 -14.77 -24.09 9.50
N LYS A 447 -14.61 -24.86 8.42
CA LYS A 447 -13.51 -25.82 8.32
C LYS A 447 -12.21 -25.03 8.49
N PRO A 448 -11.35 -25.36 9.47
CA PRO A 448 -10.10 -24.66 9.65
C PRO A 448 -9.29 -24.78 8.37
N ILE A 449 -8.67 -23.68 7.93
CA ILE A 449 -7.88 -23.74 6.69
C ILE A 449 -6.69 -24.64 6.98
N GLN A 450 -6.65 -25.79 6.30
CA GLN A 450 -5.62 -26.79 6.53
C GLN A 450 -4.30 -26.33 5.93
N ILE A 451 -3.40 -25.84 6.78
CA ILE A 451 -1.99 -25.73 6.46
C ILE A 451 -1.40 -27.13 6.49
N SER A 452 -0.90 -27.60 5.35
CA SER A 452 -0.03 -28.77 5.27
C SER A 452 1.40 -28.32 4.99
N ALA A 453 2.33 -28.72 5.86
CA ALA A 453 3.75 -28.63 5.57
C ALA A 453 4.10 -29.67 4.49
N ILE A 454 4.62 -29.20 3.35
CA ILE A 454 4.99 -30.04 2.21
C ILE A 454 6.43 -30.55 2.36
N GLN A 455 7.33 -29.65 2.75
CA GLN A 455 8.77 -29.92 2.82
C GLN A 455 9.42 -28.96 3.84
N ALA A 456 10.56 -29.35 4.39
CA ALA A 456 11.44 -28.47 5.15
C ALA A 456 12.84 -28.43 4.52
N ILE A 457 13.54 -27.31 4.68
CA ILE A 457 14.97 -27.13 4.42
C ILE A 457 15.63 -26.79 5.74
N PHE A 458 16.72 -27.49 6.07
CA PHE A 458 17.51 -27.20 7.26
C PHE A 458 18.76 -26.40 6.88
N ALA A 459 18.99 -25.30 7.58
CA ALA A 459 20.15 -24.43 7.45
C ALA A 459 21.19 -24.76 8.54
N SER A 460 22.47 -24.62 8.20
CA SER A 460 23.58 -24.84 9.16
C SER A 460 23.86 -23.65 10.09
N GLU A 461 23.27 -22.50 9.79
CA GLU A 461 23.40 -21.24 10.54
C GLU A 461 22.01 -20.80 11.01
N LYS A 462 21.95 -19.83 11.95
CA LYS A 462 20.67 -19.21 12.31
C LYS A 462 20.18 -18.32 11.15
N ILE A 463 18.91 -18.46 10.77
CA ILE A 463 18.30 -17.69 9.69
C ILE A 463 18.03 -16.25 10.16
N GLN A 464 18.56 -15.28 9.42
CA GLN A 464 18.38 -13.84 9.66
C GLN A 464 17.32 -13.22 8.76
N ASP A 465 17.19 -13.68 7.51
CA ASP A 465 16.23 -13.16 6.53
C ASP A 465 15.94 -14.19 5.42
N ILE A 466 14.78 -14.07 4.77
CA ILE A 466 14.38 -14.91 3.63
C ILE A 466 13.69 -14.08 2.55
N ALA A 467 14.05 -14.32 1.28
CA ALA A 467 13.32 -13.78 0.13
C ALA A 467 13.06 -14.86 -0.91
N LEU A 468 11.96 -14.70 -1.63
CA LEU A 468 11.49 -15.71 -2.57
C LEU A 468 11.98 -15.39 -3.99
N LEU A 469 12.68 -16.34 -4.61
CA LEU A 469 13.23 -16.23 -5.95
C LEU A 469 12.19 -16.63 -7.02
N ALA A 470 11.45 -17.70 -6.74
CA ALA A 470 10.33 -18.22 -7.52
C ALA A 470 9.41 -19.03 -6.60
N ALA A 471 8.24 -19.46 -7.06
CA ALA A 471 7.30 -20.25 -6.25
C ALA A 471 7.97 -21.47 -5.56
N ASN A 472 8.92 -22.10 -6.26
CA ASN A 472 9.70 -23.25 -5.83
C ASN A 472 11.17 -22.94 -5.49
N ALA A 473 11.57 -21.67 -5.32
CA ALA A 473 12.96 -21.31 -5.04
C ALA A 473 13.07 -20.14 -4.06
N ILE A 474 13.95 -20.27 -3.06
CA ILE A 474 14.13 -19.32 -1.97
C ILE A 474 15.61 -18.95 -1.78
N LEU A 475 15.83 -17.71 -1.34
CA LEU A 475 17.08 -17.15 -0.87
C LEU A 475 17.03 -17.05 0.66
N ILE A 476 18.01 -17.64 1.34
CA ILE A 476 18.12 -17.66 2.80
C ILE A 476 19.40 -16.91 3.19
N LEU A 477 19.27 -15.93 4.08
CA LEU A 477 20.39 -15.27 4.76
C LEU A 477 20.61 -15.95 6.11
N GLY A 478 21.75 -16.61 6.27
CA GLY A 478 22.28 -17.07 7.56
C GLY A 478 23.08 -15.97 8.26
N GLN A 479 23.76 -16.32 9.36
CA GLN A 479 24.56 -15.36 10.15
C GLN A 479 25.85 -14.90 9.45
N GLY A 480 26.44 -15.72 8.59
CA GLY A 480 27.63 -15.36 7.80
C GLY A 480 27.57 -15.82 6.35
N THR A 481 26.56 -16.60 5.97
CA THR A 481 26.41 -17.17 4.64
C THR A 481 25.02 -16.95 4.06
N MET A 482 24.93 -16.68 2.76
CA MET A 482 23.67 -16.69 2.01
C MET A 482 23.57 -17.95 1.13
N TYR A 483 22.38 -18.53 1.04
CA TYR A 483 22.12 -19.76 0.30
C TYR A 483 20.90 -19.61 -0.61
N ALA A 484 21.02 -20.07 -1.86
CA ALA A 484 19.87 -20.23 -2.76
C ALA A 484 19.48 -21.72 -2.82
N TYR A 485 18.19 -22.00 -2.64
CA TYR A 485 17.61 -23.34 -2.73
C TYR A 485 16.48 -23.36 -3.76
N ALA A 486 16.39 -24.44 -4.52
CA ALA A 486 15.26 -24.77 -5.39
C ALA A 486 14.72 -26.16 -5.03
N VAL A 487 13.40 -26.31 -5.15
CA VAL A 487 12.69 -27.57 -4.90
C VAL A 487 11.89 -28.03 -6.14
N SER A 488 11.66 -29.34 -6.23
CA SER A 488 10.74 -29.98 -7.19
C SER A 488 9.28 -29.85 -6.73
#